data_AF-A0A4X2LHZ0-F1
#
_entry.id   AF-A0A4X2LHZ0-F1
#
_cell.length_a   1.000
_cell.length_b   1.000
_cell.length_c   1.000
_cell.angle_alpha   90.00
_cell.angle_beta   90.00
_cell.angle_gamma   90.00
#
_symmetry.space_group_name_H-M   'P 1'
#
loop_
_entity.id
_entity.type
_entity.pdbx_description
1 polymer ?
#
loop_
_entity_poly.entity_id
_entity_poly.type
_entity_poly.pdbx_seq_one_letter_code
_entity_poly.pdbx_strand_id
1 'polypeptide(L)'
;MLHPCTDAGGGACPLPGAHRAGHGEGGVLEQSSRGCFYGEATGLLRITTAALSLPPTDLRPLDILAEVVPPRDSSPSGGLRMIQAQGARGFHLSAVDSPRLLSFPASRIFLHCDLFPEEFSIVVTLKVFNLPPKKNEYVFTVVEEASDTLLVGLLTLGPRPQCSRTEDARFWFDVSRRGLYLCVGNEWISMIEAKVKLDYVEEYQSLSTPSETLGIEVFTIPHVGLLAAAANRQASSTIYKWVDGKFVSYQILATHQAQAWKYFTIGKKVFLAVANLEPKDKGQQELSVIYKWSPRKLKFVTYQRIVTHSARDWEAFEIAGESFLAVANHRQGDNHNIDSVIYKWNPRSGQFEANQTLATSGAYDWEFFTVGPYSFLAVANTFNGTSTKVFSHMYVWLLGSFQLFQSFLTFGAADWEVFHIGERLFLAVANSHSYDSEARVQNNSYTINSVIYELNVTAQMFVKFQDIPTYSALDWEFFSVGEDYFLVVANSFDGESFSVNSIIYRWQGYEGFVAVHHLPTFGCRDWEAFNTTTGSYLMYSSAKEPLSRVLRLKMS
;
A
#
# COMPACT_ATOMS: atom_id res chain seq x y z
N MET A 1 -4.66 -11.75 41.01
CA MET A 1 -3.90 -10.81 41.87
C MET A 1 -2.43 -11.06 41.61
N LEU A 2 -1.72 -10.07 41.08
CA LEU A 2 -0.31 -10.17 40.67
C LEU A 2 0.56 -9.38 41.67
N HIS A 3 1.72 -9.94 42.04
CA HIS A 3 2.83 -9.21 42.66
C HIS A 3 4.15 -9.62 41.98
N PRO A 4 5.11 -8.69 41.78
CA PRO A 4 6.36 -8.92 41.04
C PRO A 4 7.52 -9.35 41.97
N CYS A 5 8.52 -10.03 41.42
CA CYS A 5 9.82 -10.25 42.07
C CYS A 5 10.92 -9.43 41.40
N THR A 6 11.67 -8.71 42.22
CA THR A 6 12.83 -7.85 41.95
C THR A 6 14.17 -8.60 41.98
N ASP A 7 15.14 -8.09 41.21
CA ASP A 7 16.55 -8.45 41.10
C ASP A 7 17.31 -8.65 42.43
N ALA A 8 18.30 -9.56 42.41
CA ALA A 8 19.51 -9.47 43.23
C ALA A 8 20.69 -10.30 42.67
N GLY A 9 21.86 -9.66 42.51
CA GLY A 9 23.16 -10.31 42.73
C GLY A 9 24.03 -10.58 41.50
N GLY A 10 25.03 -9.72 41.28
CA GLY A 10 26.05 -9.86 40.25
C GLY A 10 27.17 -10.87 40.54
N GLY A 11 28.00 -11.14 39.51
CA GLY A 11 29.24 -11.91 39.63
C GLY A 11 29.93 -12.12 38.27
N ALA A 12 31.22 -11.78 38.19
CA ALA A 12 32.06 -11.60 37.00
C ALA A 12 32.30 -12.83 36.07
N CYS A 13 32.70 -12.52 34.82
CA CYS A 13 33.32 -13.38 33.80
C CYS A 13 34.59 -14.11 34.29
N PRO A 14 35.03 -15.17 33.57
CA PRO A 14 36.11 -14.94 32.60
C PRO A 14 35.96 -15.66 31.25
N LEU A 15 36.50 -15.01 30.20
CA LEU A 15 36.85 -15.57 28.89
C LEU A 15 37.93 -16.66 29.01
N PRO A 16 38.09 -17.52 28.00
CA PRO A 16 39.33 -17.42 27.22
C PRO A 16 39.21 -17.73 25.71
N GLY A 17 40.11 -17.09 24.94
CA GLY A 17 40.96 -17.83 23.99
C GLY A 17 40.58 -17.80 22.52
N ALA A 18 41.14 -16.84 21.79
CA ALA A 18 41.15 -16.81 20.33
C ALA A 18 42.13 -17.84 19.74
N HIS A 19 41.74 -18.49 18.63
CA HIS A 19 42.65 -19.00 17.60
C HIS A 19 42.11 -18.62 16.22
N ARG A 20 42.95 -17.93 15.44
CA ARG A 20 42.78 -17.63 14.00
C ARG A 20 43.48 -18.71 13.18
N ALA A 21 42.86 -19.16 12.08
CA ALA A 21 43.29 -18.92 10.69
C ALA A 21 42.83 -20.06 9.74
N GLY A 22 42.28 -19.68 8.57
CA GLY A 22 42.06 -20.60 7.45
C GLY A 22 41.07 -20.04 6.41
N HIS A 23 41.61 -19.50 5.32
CA HIS A 23 40.90 -18.95 4.15
C HIS A 23 40.01 -19.96 3.41
N GLY A 24 38.91 -19.47 2.83
CA GLY A 24 38.17 -20.11 1.74
C GLY A 24 37.08 -19.20 1.18
N GLU A 25 37.28 -18.69 -0.03
CA GLU A 25 36.32 -17.92 -0.83
C GLU A 25 35.10 -18.78 -1.24
N GLY A 26 33.92 -18.15 -1.38
CA GLY A 26 32.80 -18.76 -2.11
C GLY A 26 31.41 -18.22 -1.75
N GLY A 27 30.94 -17.23 -2.51
CA GLY A 27 29.54 -16.99 -2.92
C GLY A 27 28.40 -17.11 -1.89
N VAL A 28 27.88 -15.96 -1.44
CA VAL A 28 26.53 -15.88 -0.88
C VAL A 28 25.53 -15.83 -2.04
N LEU A 29 24.87 -16.94 -2.30
CA LEU A 29 23.67 -17.02 -3.13
C LEU A 29 22.46 -16.71 -2.23
N GLU A 30 21.83 -15.57 -2.50
CA GLU A 30 20.42 -15.35 -2.21
C GLU A 30 19.60 -16.49 -2.81
N GLN A 31 18.75 -17.12 -2.01
CA GLN A 31 17.56 -17.80 -2.54
C GLN A 31 16.39 -17.60 -1.58
N SER A 32 15.66 -16.52 -1.86
CA SER A 32 14.22 -16.46 -1.66
C SER A 32 13.58 -17.70 -2.30
N SER A 33 12.77 -18.45 -1.55
CA SER A 33 11.75 -19.31 -2.13
C SER A 33 10.54 -19.36 -1.20
N ARG A 34 9.44 -18.78 -1.68
CA ARG A 34 8.07 -18.86 -1.13
C ARG A 34 7.43 -20.19 -1.57
N GLY A 35 6.47 -20.71 -0.79
CA GLY A 35 5.38 -21.56 -1.33
C GLY A 35 5.08 -22.89 -0.63
N CYS A 36 3.80 -23.07 -0.29
CA CYS A 36 3.07 -24.10 0.48
C CYS A 36 3.15 -25.57 0.04
N PHE A 37 2.76 -26.46 0.98
CA PHE A 37 2.89 -27.91 0.95
C PHE A 37 1.49 -28.60 1.00
N TYR A 38 1.36 -29.83 0.46
CA TYR A 38 0.14 -30.66 0.41
C TYR A 38 0.31 -31.90 1.30
N GLY A 39 -0.72 -32.29 2.07
CA GLY A 39 -0.54 -33.10 3.29
C GLY A 39 -1.18 -34.49 3.37
N GLU A 40 -0.96 -35.06 4.55
CA GLU A 40 -1.80 -35.86 5.46
C GLU A 40 -0.97 -36.03 6.77
N ALA A 41 -1.35 -35.31 7.82
CA ALA A 41 -0.48 -34.88 8.93
C ALA A 41 -0.38 -35.85 10.12
N THR A 42 0.77 -35.82 10.81
CA THR A 42 0.85 -35.98 12.28
C THR A 42 2.15 -35.38 12.81
N GLY A 43 2.10 -34.21 13.46
CA GLY A 43 3.22 -33.70 14.26
C GLY A 43 2.79 -33.47 15.72
N LEU A 44 3.48 -34.14 16.65
CA LEU A 44 3.15 -34.19 18.07
C LEU A 44 4.12 -33.30 18.86
N LEU A 45 3.65 -32.41 19.73
CA LEU A 45 4.52 -31.60 20.61
C LEU A 45 4.52 -32.16 22.04
N ARG A 46 5.69 -32.44 22.67
CA ARG A 46 5.81 -33.02 24.03
C ARG A 46 6.37 -32.05 25.09
N ILE A 47 5.67 -31.79 26.19
CA ILE A 47 6.13 -30.88 27.27
C ILE A 47 6.81 -31.65 28.42
N THR A 48 8.04 -31.28 28.79
CA THR A 48 8.70 -31.70 30.05
C THR A 48 8.90 -30.51 30.99
N THR A 49 8.61 -30.68 32.28
CA THR A 49 8.81 -29.66 33.32
C THR A 49 10.26 -29.63 33.80
N ALA A 50 10.97 -28.52 33.59
CA ALA A 50 12.14 -28.16 34.38
C ALA A 50 12.31 -26.63 34.39
N ALA A 51 12.09 -26.03 35.56
CA ALA A 51 12.23 -24.60 35.79
C ALA A 51 13.69 -24.15 35.73
N LEU A 52 13.97 -23.02 35.07
CA LEU A 52 15.05 -22.07 35.39
C LEU A 52 14.84 -20.76 34.58
N SER A 53 14.89 -19.62 35.26
CA SER A 53 14.54 -18.28 34.77
C SER A 53 15.76 -17.44 34.39
N LEU A 54 15.76 -16.78 33.21
CA LEU A 54 16.59 -15.61 32.82
C LEU A 54 15.97 -14.95 31.53
N PRO A 55 16.29 -13.67 31.18
CA PRO A 55 15.39 -12.76 30.45
C PRO A 55 15.35 -12.92 28.91
N PRO A 56 14.30 -12.39 28.23
CA PRO A 56 14.01 -12.69 26.83
C PRO A 56 14.80 -11.80 25.85
N THR A 57 15.38 -12.42 24.82
CA THR A 57 15.94 -11.73 23.64
C THR A 57 15.30 -12.26 22.37
N ASP A 58 14.95 -11.35 21.46
CA ASP A 58 14.67 -11.54 20.02
C ASP A 58 14.24 -12.96 19.59
N LEU A 59 12.93 -13.22 19.67
CA LEU A 59 12.36 -14.46 19.14
C LEU A 59 12.21 -14.33 17.62
N ARG A 60 13.08 -15.04 16.88
CA ARG A 60 12.88 -15.26 15.44
C ARG A 60 11.75 -16.28 15.22
N PRO A 61 10.99 -16.20 14.11
CA PRO A 61 10.01 -17.23 13.77
C PRO A 61 10.64 -18.62 13.75
N LEU A 62 10.05 -19.58 14.46
CA LEU A 62 10.51 -20.96 14.50
C LEU A 62 9.98 -21.72 13.27
N ASP A 63 10.88 -22.29 12.47
CA ASP A 63 10.50 -23.22 11.40
C ASP A 63 10.28 -24.62 11.98
N ILE A 64 9.03 -24.88 12.36
CA ILE A 64 8.60 -26.14 12.97
C ILE A 64 8.86 -27.34 12.03
N LEU A 65 8.80 -27.15 10.71
CA LEU A 65 9.05 -28.24 9.76
C LEU A 65 10.52 -28.61 9.71
N ALA A 66 11.42 -27.63 9.82
CA ALA A 66 12.86 -27.88 9.91
C ALA A 66 13.24 -28.70 11.15
N GLU A 67 12.50 -28.56 12.26
CA GLU A 67 12.73 -29.29 13.52
C GLU A 67 12.32 -30.77 13.46
N VAL A 68 11.32 -31.11 12.64
CA VAL A 68 10.73 -32.45 12.58
C VAL A 68 11.15 -33.27 11.36
N VAL A 69 11.83 -32.66 10.39
CA VAL A 69 12.29 -33.33 9.17
C VAL A 69 13.68 -33.94 9.37
N PRO A 70 13.87 -35.26 9.15
CA PRO A 70 15.17 -35.91 9.30
C PRO A 70 16.25 -35.38 8.31
N PRO A 71 17.54 -35.39 8.68
CA PRO A 71 18.64 -35.07 7.76
C PRO A 71 18.70 -36.01 6.54
N ARG A 72 19.22 -35.49 5.42
CA ARG A 72 19.23 -36.10 4.07
C ARG A 72 19.78 -37.53 3.97
N ASP A 73 20.54 -38.00 4.95
CA ASP A 73 21.23 -39.31 4.91
C ASP A 73 20.49 -40.44 5.65
N SER A 74 19.27 -40.17 6.13
CA SER A 74 18.41 -41.19 6.74
C SER A 74 17.41 -41.76 5.72
N SER A 75 17.23 -43.08 5.71
CA SER A 75 16.30 -43.80 4.82
C SER A 75 14.89 -43.16 4.82
N PRO A 76 14.13 -43.18 3.71
CA PRO A 76 12.78 -42.65 3.64
C PRO A 76 11.81 -43.58 4.38
N SER A 77 11.86 -43.53 5.71
CA SER A 77 11.07 -44.37 6.60
C SER A 77 10.04 -43.48 7.29
N GLY A 78 8.78 -43.55 6.86
CA GLY A 78 7.65 -42.99 7.61
C GLY A 78 6.80 -41.92 6.90
N GLY A 79 6.52 -42.08 5.60
CA GLY A 79 5.45 -41.34 4.93
C GLY A 79 5.73 -39.87 4.59
N LEU A 80 6.92 -39.34 4.87
CA LEU A 80 7.33 -38.00 4.48
C LEU A 80 8.11 -38.04 3.15
N ARG A 81 7.65 -37.30 2.13
CA ARG A 81 8.31 -37.23 0.81
C ARG A 81 8.46 -35.78 0.35
N MET A 82 9.69 -35.34 0.09
CA MET A 82 9.91 -34.05 -0.55
C MET A 82 9.35 -34.06 -1.99
N ILE A 83 8.53 -33.07 -2.33
CA ILE A 83 7.87 -32.92 -3.62
C ILE A 83 8.16 -31.53 -4.18
N GLN A 84 8.09 -31.36 -5.50
CA GLN A 84 8.19 -30.06 -6.14
C GLN A 84 7.02 -29.88 -7.09
N ALA A 85 6.28 -28.78 -6.94
CA ALA A 85 5.11 -28.49 -7.77
C ALA A 85 5.10 -27.00 -8.12
N GLN A 86 4.97 -26.67 -9.42
CA GLN A 86 4.89 -25.29 -9.91
C GLN A 86 6.02 -24.38 -9.39
N GLY A 87 7.25 -24.92 -9.28
CA GLY A 87 8.42 -24.17 -8.82
C GLY A 87 8.62 -24.14 -7.29
N ALA A 88 7.62 -24.51 -6.48
CA ALA A 88 7.74 -24.58 -5.02
C ALA A 88 8.21 -25.97 -4.56
N ARG A 89 9.10 -26.00 -3.55
CA ARG A 89 9.55 -27.22 -2.87
C ARG A 89 8.65 -27.46 -1.66
N GLY A 90 8.21 -28.70 -1.51
CA GLY A 90 7.14 -29.21 -0.68
C GLY A 90 7.54 -30.53 0.04
N PHE A 91 6.71 -31.01 0.97
CA PHE A 91 6.77 -32.26 1.72
C PHE A 91 5.34 -32.76 1.65
N HIS A 92 5.20 -33.93 1.06
CA HIS A 92 4.01 -34.73 1.06
C HIS A 92 4.06 -35.63 2.29
N LEU A 93 3.03 -35.54 3.12
CA LEU A 93 2.87 -36.40 4.29
C LEU A 93 1.82 -37.45 3.89
N SER A 94 2.14 -38.74 3.99
CA SER A 94 1.19 -39.83 3.79
C SER A 94 0.95 -40.53 5.11
N ALA A 95 -0.30 -40.92 5.40
CA ALA A 95 -0.73 -41.67 6.60
C ALA A 95 0.43 -42.34 7.34
N VAL A 96 0.91 -41.68 8.40
CA VAL A 96 1.99 -42.20 9.22
C VAL A 96 1.33 -43.15 10.22
N ASP A 97 1.70 -44.43 10.21
CA ASP A 97 1.20 -45.43 11.16
C ASP A 97 1.60 -45.12 12.63
N SER A 98 2.40 -44.08 12.87
CA SER A 98 2.83 -43.63 14.19
C SER A 98 2.86 -42.09 14.31
N PRO A 99 2.03 -41.49 15.18
CA PRO A 99 1.99 -40.04 15.39
C PRO A 99 3.29 -39.44 15.99
N ARG A 100 4.25 -40.28 16.38
CA ARG A 100 5.52 -39.87 16.98
C ARG A 100 6.59 -39.45 15.96
N LEU A 101 6.35 -39.66 14.66
CA LEU A 101 7.41 -39.51 13.67
C LEU A 101 7.74 -38.04 13.31
N LEU A 102 6.77 -37.11 13.40
CA LEU A 102 7.00 -35.68 13.16
C LEU A 102 6.81 -34.86 14.44
N SER A 103 7.30 -35.42 15.55
CA SER A 103 7.12 -34.86 16.88
C SER A 103 8.38 -34.19 17.41
N PHE A 104 8.23 -33.12 18.18
CA PHE A 104 9.34 -32.47 18.87
C PHE A 104 8.95 -31.99 20.27
N PRO A 105 9.89 -31.76 21.19
CA PRO A 105 9.55 -31.25 22.51
C PRO A 105 9.03 -29.81 22.45
N ALA A 106 7.99 -29.53 23.22
CA ALA A 106 7.38 -28.23 23.41
C ALA A 106 8.35 -27.21 24.00
N SER A 107 9.35 -27.66 24.75
CA SER A 107 10.44 -26.82 25.24
C SER A 107 11.24 -26.13 24.11
N ARG A 108 11.08 -26.53 22.85
CA ARG A 108 11.59 -25.80 21.68
C ARG A 108 10.82 -24.52 21.36
N ILE A 109 9.55 -24.45 21.76
CA ILE A 109 8.67 -23.29 21.60
C ILE A 109 8.54 -22.54 22.93
N PHE A 110 8.30 -23.28 24.00
CA PHE A 110 8.18 -22.82 25.38
C PHE A 110 9.55 -22.81 26.05
N LEU A 111 10.46 -22.01 25.49
CA LEU A 111 11.86 -21.92 25.97
C LEU A 111 11.96 -21.41 27.42
N HIS A 112 10.97 -20.61 27.86
CA HIS A 112 11.04 -19.85 29.11
C HIS A 112 9.77 -19.95 29.98
N CYS A 113 8.66 -20.47 29.46
CA CYS A 113 7.38 -20.53 30.16
C CYS A 113 6.54 -21.69 29.63
N ASP A 114 6.05 -22.54 30.52
CA ASP A 114 5.18 -23.68 30.19
C ASP A 114 3.73 -23.27 29.85
N LEU A 115 3.46 -21.97 29.76
CA LEU A 115 2.17 -21.40 29.38
C LEU A 115 2.26 -20.78 27.99
N PHE A 116 1.16 -20.86 27.24
CA PHE A 116 1.01 -20.05 26.04
C PHE A 116 1.13 -18.56 26.38
N PRO A 117 1.91 -17.79 25.61
CA PRO A 117 1.98 -16.35 25.81
C PRO A 117 0.61 -15.72 25.53
N GLU A 118 0.34 -14.58 26.16
CA GLU A 118 -0.90 -13.81 25.97
C GLU A 118 -1.11 -13.44 24.49
N GLU A 119 -0.02 -13.26 23.74
CA GLU A 119 -0.02 -13.06 22.30
C GLU A 119 0.89 -14.09 21.62
N PHE A 120 0.34 -14.86 20.67
CA PHE A 120 1.11 -15.74 19.78
C PHE A 120 0.54 -15.71 18.37
N SER A 121 1.35 -16.11 17.39
CA SER A 121 0.93 -16.26 16.00
C SER A 121 1.42 -17.59 15.45
N ILE A 122 0.52 -18.35 14.84
CA ILE A 122 0.85 -19.58 14.12
C ILE A 122 0.54 -19.33 12.64
N VAL A 123 1.56 -19.36 11.80
CA VAL A 123 1.39 -19.26 10.34
C VAL A 123 1.42 -20.66 9.76
N VAL A 124 0.32 -21.09 9.16
CA VAL A 124 0.20 -22.40 8.51
C VAL A 124 -0.24 -22.20 7.07
N THR A 125 0.49 -22.78 6.12
CA THR A 125 0.13 -22.69 4.71
C THR A 125 -0.09 -24.07 4.11
N LEU A 126 -1.37 -24.37 3.86
CA LEU A 126 -1.86 -25.68 3.41
C LEU A 126 -2.40 -25.57 1.99
N LYS A 127 -2.18 -26.62 1.20
CA LYS A 127 -2.81 -26.78 -0.10
C LYS A 127 -3.56 -28.12 -0.05
N VAL A 128 -4.81 -28.17 -0.53
CA VAL A 128 -5.72 -29.32 -0.39
C VAL A 128 -6.28 -29.72 -1.77
N PHE A 129 -6.04 -30.96 -2.21
CA PHE A 129 -6.38 -31.39 -3.58
C PHE A 129 -7.67 -32.21 -3.71
N ASN A 130 -8.06 -32.96 -2.68
CA ASN A 130 -9.30 -33.74 -2.62
C ASN A 130 -9.51 -34.24 -1.19
N LEU A 131 -10.73 -34.15 -0.66
CA LEU A 131 -11.03 -34.52 0.72
C LEU A 131 -11.99 -35.71 0.79
N PRO A 132 -11.62 -36.81 1.45
CA PRO A 132 -12.56 -37.85 1.81
C PRO A 132 -13.62 -37.29 2.76
N PRO A 133 -14.92 -37.52 2.53
CA PRO A 133 -15.93 -37.16 3.51
C PRO A 133 -15.75 -38.02 4.76
N LYS A 134 -15.65 -37.36 5.94
CA LYS A 134 -15.80 -37.94 7.30
C LYS A 134 -14.53 -38.34 8.08
N LYS A 135 -13.44 -37.57 8.04
CA LYS A 135 -12.39 -37.67 9.08
C LYS A 135 -12.03 -36.30 9.64
N ASN A 136 -11.99 -36.22 10.97
CA ASN A 136 -11.43 -35.11 11.71
C ASN A 136 -9.90 -35.26 11.69
N GLU A 137 -9.20 -34.37 11.00
CA GLU A 137 -7.74 -34.39 10.92
C GLU A 137 -7.15 -33.17 11.62
N TYR A 138 -6.05 -33.38 12.34
CA TYR A 138 -5.35 -32.28 13.00
C TYR A 138 -4.12 -31.91 12.18
N VAL A 139 -4.02 -30.63 11.83
CA VAL A 139 -2.80 -30.09 11.19
C VAL A 139 -1.73 -29.82 12.22
N PHE A 140 -2.14 -29.47 13.43
CA PHE A 140 -1.24 -29.19 14.54
C PHE A 140 -1.91 -29.60 15.85
N THR A 141 -1.17 -30.28 16.73
CA THR A 141 -1.63 -30.64 18.06
C THR A 141 -0.54 -30.39 19.10
N VAL A 142 -0.95 -29.82 20.24
CA VAL A 142 -0.20 -29.83 21.49
C VAL A 142 -0.89 -30.82 22.41
N VAL A 143 -0.13 -31.79 22.93
CA VAL A 143 -0.63 -32.81 23.84
C VAL A 143 0.14 -32.80 25.15
N GLU A 144 -0.51 -33.25 26.21
CA GLU A 144 0.16 -33.53 27.48
C GLU A 144 0.99 -34.83 27.37
N GLU A 145 2.28 -34.77 27.70
CA GLU A 145 3.24 -35.86 27.39
C GLU A 145 2.91 -37.20 28.06
N ALA A 146 2.37 -37.17 29.29
CA ALA A 146 2.12 -38.37 30.06
C ALA A 146 0.80 -39.07 29.69
N SER A 147 -0.17 -38.31 29.19
CA SER A 147 -1.55 -38.75 29.00
C SER A 147 -1.99 -38.76 27.52
N ASP A 148 -1.18 -38.18 26.63
CA ASP A 148 -1.53 -37.86 25.24
C ASP A 148 -2.83 -37.02 25.15
N THR A 149 -3.21 -36.32 26.23
CA THR A 149 -4.41 -35.47 26.27
C THR A 149 -4.20 -34.25 25.38
N LEU A 150 -5.11 -34.03 24.43
CA LEU A 150 -5.06 -32.87 23.54
C LEU A 150 -5.31 -31.57 24.33
N LEU A 151 -4.31 -30.69 24.36
CA LEU A 151 -4.37 -29.37 24.99
C LEU A 151 -4.77 -28.30 23.98
N VAL A 152 -4.17 -28.32 22.79
CA VAL A 152 -4.50 -27.43 21.67
C VAL A 152 -4.54 -28.27 20.41
N GLY A 153 -5.62 -28.19 19.65
CA GLY A 153 -5.72 -28.83 18.34
C GLY A 153 -6.19 -27.82 17.30
N LEU A 154 -5.44 -27.71 16.21
CA LEU A 154 -5.92 -27.07 14.98
C LEU A 154 -6.55 -28.15 14.12
N LEU A 155 -7.87 -28.28 14.25
CA LEU A 155 -8.63 -29.24 13.47
C LEU A 155 -8.91 -28.70 12.07
N THR A 156 -8.50 -29.45 11.06
CA THR A 156 -8.94 -29.25 9.69
C THR A 156 -9.90 -30.36 9.31
N LEU A 157 -11.13 -29.94 8.97
CA LEU A 157 -12.11 -30.67 8.17
C LEU A 157 -13.03 -31.65 8.93
N GLY A 158 -14.33 -31.55 8.60
CA GLY A 158 -15.48 -32.22 9.22
C GLY A 158 -16.68 -31.25 9.34
N PRO A 159 -17.95 -31.74 9.37
CA PRO A 159 -19.08 -30.89 9.77
C PRO A 159 -18.80 -30.25 11.13
N ARG A 160 -19.35 -29.05 11.39
CA ARG A 160 -19.12 -28.27 12.62
C ARG A 160 -19.03 -29.21 13.83
N PRO A 161 -17.82 -29.42 14.40
CA PRO A 161 -17.64 -30.37 15.49
C PRO A 161 -18.47 -29.91 16.69
N GLN A 162 -18.85 -30.86 17.54
CA GLN A 162 -19.53 -30.49 18.78
C GLN A 162 -18.56 -29.69 19.66
N CYS A 163 -18.98 -28.53 20.15
CA CYS A 163 -18.26 -27.82 21.20
C CYS A 163 -18.91 -28.19 22.53
N SER A 164 -18.15 -28.82 23.40
CA SER A 164 -18.53 -29.09 24.78
C SER A 164 -17.32 -28.89 25.68
N ARG A 165 -17.49 -29.06 26.99
CA ARG A 165 -16.40 -28.94 27.97
C ARG A 165 -15.19 -29.84 27.65
N THR A 166 -15.36 -30.93 26.90
CA THR A 166 -14.22 -31.77 26.46
C THR A 166 -13.43 -31.15 25.33
N GLU A 167 -14.04 -30.26 24.54
CA GLU A 167 -13.45 -29.53 23.42
C GLU A 167 -13.07 -28.09 23.78
N ASP A 168 -13.18 -27.70 25.05
CA ASP A 168 -12.84 -26.35 25.52
C ASP A 168 -11.40 -25.98 25.12
N ALA A 169 -11.20 -24.73 24.71
CA ALA A 169 -9.95 -24.21 24.16
C ALA A 169 -9.45 -24.86 22.84
N ARG A 170 -10.26 -25.66 22.15
CA ARG A 170 -9.90 -26.19 20.81
C ARG A 170 -10.23 -25.19 19.71
N PHE A 171 -9.38 -25.18 18.68
CA PHE A 171 -9.61 -24.41 17.47
C PHE A 171 -10.21 -25.29 16.37
N TRP A 172 -11.27 -24.79 15.74
CA TRP A 172 -11.84 -25.36 14.53
C TRP A 172 -11.60 -24.43 13.35
N PHE A 173 -10.94 -24.93 12.32
CA PHE A 173 -10.80 -24.22 11.05
C PHE A 173 -11.82 -24.73 10.04
N ASP A 174 -12.82 -23.90 9.76
CA ASP A 174 -13.80 -24.14 8.71
C ASP A 174 -13.17 -23.75 7.36
N VAL A 175 -12.67 -24.75 6.64
CA VAL A 175 -12.05 -24.55 5.32
C VAL A 175 -13.05 -24.04 4.29
N SER A 176 -14.34 -24.38 4.43
CA SER A 176 -15.40 -23.93 3.51
C SER A 176 -15.70 -22.45 3.67
N ARG A 177 -15.72 -21.96 4.92
CA ARG A 177 -15.99 -20.54 5.25
C ARG A 177 -14.72 -19.72 5.48
N ARG A 178 -13.54 -20.34 5.44
CA ARG A 178 -12.24 -19.74 5.81
C ARG A 178 -12.29 -19.07 7.19
N GLY A 179 -13.07 -19.65 8.11
CA GLY A 179 -13.29 -19.13 9.46
C GLY A 179 -12.51 -19.94 10.48
N LEU A 180 -11.94 -19.26 11.49
CA LEU A 180 -11.34 -19.89 12.66
C LEU A 180 -12.27 -19.68 13.84
N TYR A 181 -12.57 -20.73 14.58
CA TYR A 181 -13.45 -20.68 15.74
C TYR A 181 -12.75 -21.28 16.95
N LEU A 182 -13.00 -20.71 18.13
CA LEU A 182 -12.55 -21.23 19.42
C LEU A 182 -13.75 -21.81 20.17
N CYS A 183 -13.64 -23.04 20.66
CA CYS A 183 -14.65 -23.60 21.56
C CYS A 183 -14.42 -23.03 22.96
N VAL A 184 -15.42 -22.32 23.48
CA VAL A 184 -15.43 -21.78 24.84
C VAL A 184 -16.68 -22.29 25.55
N GLY A 185 -16.49 -23.14 26.54
CA GLY A 185 -17.57 -23.83 27.24
C GLY A 185 -18.31 -24.80 26.31
N ASN A 186 -19.44 -24.35 25.75
CA ASN A 186 -20.29 -25.13 24.83
C ASN A 186 -20.59 -24.38 23.52
N GLU A 187 -19.91 -23.26 23.26
CA GLU A 187 -20.14 -22.44 22.07
C GLU A 187 -18.85 -22.28 21.24
N TRP A 188 -19.02 -22.28 19.91
CA TRP A 188 -17.96 -21.87 19.00
C TRP A 188 -18.01 -20.36 18.80
N ILE A 189 -16.99 -19.67 19.30
CA ILE A 189 -16.79 -18.23 19.11
C ILE A 189 -15.96 -18.03 17.84
N SER A 190 -16.41 -17.18 16.91
CA SER A 190 -15.62 -16.85 15.72
C SER A 190 -14.42 -16.01 16.14
N MET A 191 -13.22 -16.49 15.83
CA MET A 191 -11.95 -15.79 16.05
C MET A 191 -11.57 -14.94 14.84
N ILE A 192 -12.26 -15.14 13.70
CA ILE A 192 -12.11 -14.37 12.47
C ILE A 192 -13.51 -13.87 12.08
N GLU A 193 -13.73 -12.55 12.10
CA GLU A 193 -14.93 -11.98 11.49
C GLU A 193 -14.89 -12.22 9.97
N ALA A 194 -16.06 -12.40 9.34
CA ALA A 194 -16.13 -12.47 7.88
C ALA A 194 -15.63 -11.13 7.31
N LYS A 195 -14.36 -11.09 6.93
CA LYS A 195 -13.71 -9.88 6.45
C LYS A 195 -14.36 -9.49 5.13
N VAL A 196 -14.88 -8.27 5.09
CA VAL A 196 -15.32 -7.62 3.84
C VAL A 196 -14.15 -7.66 2.86
N LYS A 197 -14.35 -8.28 1.71
CA LYS A 197 -13.31 -8.40 0.66
C LYS A 197 -13.80 -7.80 -0.64
N LEU A 198 -12.87 -7.24 -1.42
CA LEU A 198 -13.14 -6.86 -2.80
C LEU A 198 -13.28 -8.13 -3.64
N ASP A 199 -14.47 -8.33 -4.21
CA ASP A 199 -14.75 -9.43 -5.13
C ASP A 199 -14.42 -9.00 -6.57
N TYR A 200 -15.15 -7.99 -7.06
CA TYR A 200 -14.95 -7.42 -8.38
C TYR A 200 -15.28 -5.93 -8.42
N VAL A 201 -14.90 -5.30 -9.53
CA VAL A 201 -15.17 -3.90 -9.83
C VAL A 201 -16.08 -3.88 -11.05
N GLU A 202 -17.18 -3.12 -10.97
CA GLU A 202 -18.13 -2.95 -12.08
C GLU A 202 -18.25 -1.49 -12.49
N GLU A 203 -18.42 -1.22 -13.79
CA GLU A 203 -18.78 0.12 -14.23
C GLU A 203 -20.15 0.50 -13.66
N TYR A 204 -20.20 1.65 -13.00
CA TYR A 204 -21.38 2.14 -12.30
C TYR A 204 -21.99 3.35 -13.01
N GLN A 205 -21.15 4.25 -13.51
CA GLN A 205 -21.59 5.42 -14.24
C GLN A 205 -20.58 5.83 -15.31
N SER A 206 -21.08 6.10 -16.52
CA SER A 206 -20.38 6.86 -17.54
C SER A 206 -20.69 8.36 -17.39
N LEU A 207 -19.66 9.15 -17.10
CA LEU A 207 -19.77 10.58 -16.87
C LEU A 207 -19.31 11.34 -18.12
N SER A 208 -20.26 11.98 -18.81
CA SER A 208 -19.95 12.85 -19.94
C SER A 208 -19.31 14.15 -19.45
N THR A 209 -18.14 14.47 -20.01
CA THR A 209 -17.40 15.69 -19.76
C THR A 209 -17.37 16.57 -21.01
N PRO A 210 -17.22 17.89 -20.88
CA PRO A 210 -17.23 18.79 -22.05
C PRO A 210 -16.01 18.60 -22.98
N SER A 211 -14.93 18.00 -22.47
CA SER A 211 -13.73 17.60 -23.21
C SER A 211 -13.02 16.49 -22.45
N GLU A 212 -11.86 16.06 -22.94
CA GLU A 212 -10.96 15.18 -22.21
C GLU A 212 -10.64 15.78 -20.83
N THR A 213 -10.46 14.88 -19.86
CA THR A 213 -10.25 15.21 -18.45
C THR A 213 -8.84 14.79 -18.06
N LEU A 214 -8.04 15.75 -17.59
CA LEU A 214 -6.62 15.56 -17.28
C LEU A 214 -6.33 15.31 -15.80
N GLY A 215 -7.33 15.51 -14.95
CA GLY A 215 -7.34 15.25 -13.53
C GLY A 215 -8.76 15.38 -12.99
N ILE A 216 -9.08 14.71 -11.90
CA ILE A 216 -10.35 14.75 -11.19
C ILE A 216 -10.01 14.88 -9.71
N GLU A 217 -10.67 15.78 -9.00
CA GLU A 217 -10.57 15.84 -7.53
C GLU A 217 -11.96 15.54 -6.96
N VAL A 218 -12.07 14.55 -6.07
CA VAL A 218 -13.33 14.21 -5.39
C VAL A 218 -13.32 14.73 -3.95
N PHE A 219 -14.30 15.56 -3.60
CA PHE A 219 -14.33 16.24 -2.29
C PHE A 219 -15.74 16.43 -1.74
N THR A 220 -15.85 16.59 -0.43
CA THR A 220 -17.14 16.84 0.25
C THR A 220 -17.18 18.23 0.86
N ILE A 221 -18.26 18.97 0.56
CA ILE A 221 -18.58 20.23 1.26
C ILE A 221 -19.67 19.95 2.30
N PRO A 222 -19.46 20.29 3.59
CA PRO A 222 -20.47 20.12 4.64
C PRO A 222 -21.82 20.74 4.25
N HIS A 223 -22.91 20.00 4.48
CA HIS A 223 -24.31 20.35 4.14
C HIS A 223 -24.62 20.50 2.64
N VAL A 224 -23.64 20.38 1.75
CA VAL A 224 -23.86 20.41 0.30
C VAL A 224 -23.83 18.98 -0.26
N GLY A 225 -22.85 18.19 0.17
CA GLY A 225 -22.64 16.80 -0.26
C GLY A 225 -21.33 16.60 -1.02
N LEU A 226 -21.21 15.41 -1.62
CA LEU A 226 -20.06 14.99 -2.41
C LEU A 226 -20.06 15.66 -3.79
N LEU A 227 -18.90 16.15 -4.19
CA LEU A 227 -18.63 16.85 -5.45
C LEU A 227 -17.40 16.21 -6.12
N ALA A 228 -17.29 16.38 -7.42
CA ALA A 228 -16.09 16.04 -8.19
C ALA A 228 -15.76 17.19 -9.15
N ALA A 229 -14.51 17.64 -9.21
CA ALA A 229 -14.05 18.65 -10.14
C ALA A 229 -13.24 18.00 -11.27
N ALA A 230 -13.73 18.08 -12.51
CA ALA A 230 -13.00 17.56 -13.67
C ALA A 230 -12.12 18.66 -14.28
N ALA A 231 -10.81 18.45 -14.36
CA ALA A 231 -9.86 19.32 -15.03
C ALA A 231 -9.96 19.11 -16.55
N ASN A 232 -10.82 19.89 -17.20
CA ASN A 232 -11.11 19.70 -18.61
C ASN A 232 -10.11 20.47 -19.49
N ARG A 233 -9.66 19.82 -20.58
CA ARG A 233 -8.73 20.39 -21.57
C ARG A 233 -9.25 21.67 -22.24
N GLN A 234 -10.56 21.86 -22.36
CA GLN A 234 -11.14 23.06 -22.95
C GLN A 234 -11.05 24.30 -22.02
N ALA A 235 -11.62 25.43 -22.48
CA ALA A 235 -11.61 26.71 -21.75
C ALA A 235 -12.57 26.74 -20.54
N SER A 236 -13.13 25.59 -20.16
CA SER A 236 -14.03 25.47 -19.03
C SER A 236 -13.99 24.08 -18.45
N SER A 237 -14.05 24.01 -17.13
CA SER A 237 -14.08 22.78 -16.34
C SER A 237 -15.39 22.63 -15.60
N THR A 238 -15.83 21.40 -15.39
CA THR A 238 -17.12 21.09 -14.77
C THR A 238 -16.94 20.52 -13.37
N ILE A 239 -17.69 21.09 -12.43
CA ILE A 239 -17.95 20.51 -11.12
C ILE A 239 -19.23 19.68 -11.22
N TYR A 240 -19.17 18.45 -10.74
CA TYR A 240 -20.29 17.53 -10.62
C TYR A 240 -20.68 17.37 -9.16
N LYS A 241 -21.94 17.02 -8.92
CA LYS A 241 -22.48 16.74 -7.60
C LYS A 241 -23.10 15.35 -7.57
N TRP A 242 -22.83 14.60 -6.52
CA TRP A 242 -23.49 13.32 -6.27
C TRP A 242 -24.93 13.56 -5.81
N VAL A 243 -25.89 13.14 -6.63
CA VAL A 243 -27.34 13.26 -6.38
C VAL A 243 -27.99 11.94 -6.75
N ASP A 244 -28.79 11.40 -5.84
CA ASP A 244 -29.57 10.16 -6.05
C ASP A 244 -28.72 9.00 -6.59
N GLY A 245 -27.52 8.84 -6.03
CA GLY A 245 -26.63 7.74 -6.37
C GLY A 245 -25.84 7.93 -7.67
N LYS A 246 -25.68 9.14 -8.21
CA LYS A 246 -24.84 9.40 -9.39
C LYS A 246 -24.30 10.83 -9.42
N PHE A 247 -23.20 11.07 -10.14
CA PHE A 247 -22.72 12.42 -10.42
C PHE A 247 -23.56 13.10 -11.51
N VAL A 248 -23.97 14.34 -11.26
CA VAL A 248 -24.64 15.22 -12.23
C VAL A 248 -23.95 16.57 -12.30
N SER A 249 -23.95 17.23 -13.46
CA SER A 249 -23.31 18.55 -13.61
C SER A 249 -23.91 19.57 -12.63
N TYR A 250 -23.04 20.32 -11.96
CA TYR A 250 -23.41 21.24 -10.88
C TYR A 250 -23.01 22.69 -11.18
N GLN A 251 -21.77 22.88 -11.63
CA GLN A 251 -21.23 24.20 -11.93
C GLN A 251 -20.18 24.11 -13.04
N ILE A 252 -20.12 25.13 -13.90
CA ILE A 252 -19.03 25.29 -14.88
C ILE A 252 -18.15 26.46 -14.42
N LEU A 253 -16.84 26.26 -14.46
CA LEU A 253 -15.81 27.26 -14.14
C LEU A 253 -14.97 27.55 -15.37
N ALA A 254 -14.60 28.81 -15.59
CA ALA A 254 -13.70 29.19 -16.67
C ALA A 254 -12.26 28.75 -16.32
N THR A 255 -11.66 27.91 -17.15
CA THR A 255 -10.31 27.37 -16.96
C THR A 255 -9.55 27.47 -18.28
N HIS A 256 -8.25 27.16 -18.29
CA HIS A 256 -7.48 27.10 -19.52
C HIS A 256 -6.63 25.83 -19.49
N GLN A 257 -7.05 24.83 -20.27
CA GLN A 257 -6.37 23.52 -20.30
C GLN A 257 -6.05 23.02 -18.90
N ALA A 258 -7.08 22.93 -18.04
CA ALA A 258 -6.90 22.57 -16.64
C ALA A 258 -6.18 21.22 -16.55
N GLN A 259 -5.13 21.15 -15.74
CA GLN A 259 -4.30 19.95 -15.55
C GLN A 259 -4.76 19.18 -14.32
N ALA A 260 -4.91 19.86 -13.19
CA ALA A 260 -5.32 19.29 -11.92
C ALA A 260 -6.17 20.29 -11.12
N TRP A 261 -6.86 19.75 -10.11
CA TRP A 261 -7.58 20.50 -9.09
C TRP A 261 -7.04 20.11 -7.73
N LYS A 262 -7.06 21.04 -6.78
CA LYS A 262 -6.83 20.73 -5.36
C LYS A 262 -7.91 21.33 -4.48
N TYR A 263 -8.62 20.49 -3.75
CA TYR A 263 -9.56 20.93 -2.72
C TYR A 263 -8.84 21.15 -1.39
N PHE A 264 -9.16 22.23 -0.69
CA PHE A 264 -8.63 22.46 0.66
C PHE A 264 -9.49 23.41 1.47
N THR A 265 -9.23 23.46 2.78
CA THR A 265 -9.93 24.35 3.71
C THR A 265 -8.96 25.12 4.61
N ILE A 266 -9.35 26.33 5.01
CA ILE A 266 -8.65 27.12 6.02
C ILE A 266 -9.68 27.57 7.05
N GLY A 267 -9.72 26.87 8.19
CA GLY A 267 -10.82 26.95 9.13
C GLY A 267 -12.14 26.64 8.45
N LYS A 268 -13.11 27.57 8.49
CA LYS A 268 -14.42 27.39 7.83
C LYS A 268 -14.46 27.82 6.35
N LYS A 269 -13.34 28.29 5.80
CA LYS A 269 -13.27 28.73 4.40
C LYS A 269 -12.93 27.53 3.53
N VAL A 270 -13.71 27.33 2.47
CA VAL A 270 -13.53 26.24 1.50
C VAL A 270 -13.00 26.83 0.20
N PHE A 271 -11.96 26.20 -0.34
CA PHE A 271 -11.28 26.63 -1.55
C PHE A 271 -11.09 25.47 -2.54
N LEU A 272 -10.82 25.85 -3.78
CA LEU A 272 -10.48 24.93 -4.85
C LEU A 272 -9.45 25.63 -5.76
N ALA A 273 -8.26 25.08 -5.91
CA ALA A 273 -7.21 25.62 -6.79
C ALA A 273 -7.16 24.83 -8.11
N VAL A 274 -7.02 25.51 -9.24
CA VAL A 274 -6.79 24.88 -10.55
C VAL A 274 -5.40 25.18 -11.08
N ALA A 275 -4.72 24.14 -11.54
CA ALA A 275 -3.51 24.25 -12.34
C ALA A 275 -3.92 24.48 -13.81
N ASN A 276 -3.66 25.67 -14.35
CA ASN A 276 -3.93 25.99 -15.75
C ASN A 276 -2.65 25.94 -16.59
N LEU A 277 -2.78 25.46 -17.82
CA LEU A 277 -1.74 25.49 -18.84
C LEU A 277 -2.03 26.59 -19.88
N GLU A 278 -0.97 27.25 -20.36
CA GLU A 278 -0.88 28.20 -21.49
C GLU A 278 -2.23 28.80 -22.00
N PRO A 279 -2.48 30.11 -21.81
CA PRO A 279 -3.54 30.79 -22.54
C PRO A 279 -3.22 30.80 -24.04
N LYS A 280 -4.26 30.67 -24.89
CA LYS A 280 -4.11 30.52 -26.36
C LYS A 280 -3.38 31.68 -27.05
N ASP A 281 -3.28 32.85 -26.42
CA ASP A 281 -2.68 34.04 -26.98
C ASP A 281 -1.24 34.24 -26.48
N LYS A 282 -0.27 34.12 -27.40
CA LYS A 282 1.15 34.35 -27.12
C LYS A 282 1.37 35.75 -26.53
N GLY A 283 1.91 35.80 -25.31
CA GLY A 283 2.29 37.04 -24.62
C GLY A 283 1.44 37.39 -23.40
N GLN A 284 0.35 36.65 -23.11
CA GLN A 284 -0.35 36.78 -21.84
C GLN A 284 0.35 36.00 -20.74
N GLN A 285 0.30 36.52 -19.51
CA GLN A 285 0.83 35.84 -18.33
C GLN A 285 0.00 34.60 -18.02
N GLU A 286 0.68 33.47 -17.82
CA GLU A 286 0.06 32.21 -17.39
C GLU A 286 -0.44 32.34 -15.94
N LEU A 287 -1.71 31.99 -15.73
CA LEU A 287 -2.40 32.22 -14.46
C LEU A 287 -3.20 30.99 -14.04
N SER A 288 -2.87 30.48 -12.87
CA SER A 288 -3.71 29.56 -12.11
C SER A 288 -4.71 30.33 -11.24
N VAL A 289 -5.80 29.69 -10.86
CA VAL A 289 -6.92 30.36 -10.18
C VAL A 289 -7.29 29.60 -8.91
N ILE A 290 -7.37 30.33 -7.80
CA ILE A 290 -7.98 29.84 -6.57
C ILE A 290 -9.42 30.33 -6.54
N TYR A 291 -10.35 29.41 -6.36
CA TYR A 291 -11.75 29.65 -6.14
C TYR A 291 -12.08 29.51 -4.66
N LYS A 292 -13.10 30.24 -4.21
CA LYS A 292 -13.65 30.15 -2.86
C LYS A 292 -15.12 29.81 -2.92
N TRP A 293 -15.55 28.89 -2.06
CA TRP A 293 -16.96 28.55 -1.93
C TRP A 293 -17.76 29.74 -1.39
N SER A 294 -18.91 30.03 -2.00
CA SER A 294 -19.89 30.98 -1.50
C SER A 294 -21.08 30.24 -0.88
N PRO A 295 -21.22 30.20 0.46
CA PRO A 295 -22.34 29.51 1.11
C PRO A 295 -23.71 30.10 0.74
N ARG A 296 -23.75 31.40 0.39
CA ARG A 296 -24.99 32.07 -0.05
C ARG A 296 -25.40 31.69 -1.47
N LYS A 297 -24.44 31.53 -2.38
CA LYS A 297 -24.70 31.19 -3.79
C LYS A 297 -24.70 29.69 -4.04
N LEU A 298 -24.19 28.91 -3.08
CA LEU A 298 -23.86 27.49 -3.22
C LEU A 298 -23.01 27.23 -4.47
N LYS A 299 -22.01 28.10 -4.72
CA LYS A 299 -21.14 28.03 -5.90
C LYS A 299 -19.73 28.48 -5.54
N PHE A 300 -18.75 27.94 -6.24
CA PHE A 300 -17.39 28.47 -6.25
C PHE A 300 -17.35 29.80 -7.01
N VAL A 301 -16.61 30.77 -6.47
CA VAL A 301 -16.35 32.06 -7.12
C VAL A 301 -14.86 32.33 -7.12
N THR A 302 -14.34 32.96 -8.16
CA THR A 302 -12.91 33.32 -8.24
C THR A 302 -12.50 34.13 -7.01
N TYR A 303 -11.39 33.74 -6.39
CA TYR A 303 -10.87 34.35 -5.17
C TYR A 303 -9.53 35.04 -5.41
N GLN A 304 -8.58 34.32 -6.00
CA GLN A 304 -7.23 34.81 -6.26
C GLN A 304 -6.73 34.26 -7.60
N ARG A 305 -5.92 35.04 -8.31
CA ARG A 305 -5.20 34.60 -9.51
C ARG A 305 -3.71 34.63 -9.18
N ILE A 306 -3.00 33.56 -9.51
CA ILE A 306 -1.58 33.40 -9.20
C ILE A 306 -0.85 33.15 -10.51
N VAL A 307 0.26 33.86 -10.70
CA VAL A 307 1.18 33.65 -11.82
C VAL A 307 1.84 32.30 -11.65
N THR A 308 1.69 31.46 -12.65
CA THR A 308 2.27 30.11 -12.70
C THR A 308 2.90 29.85 -14.06
N HIS A 309 3.67 28.77 -14.19
CA HIS A 309 4.41 28.45 -15.40
C HIS A 309 4.13 27.01 -15.82
N SER A 310 3.19 26.84 -16.75
CA SER A 310 2.67 25.56 -17.20
C SER A 310 2.31 24.66 -16.02
N ALA A 311 1.51 25.17 -15.09
CA ALA A 311 1.19 24.49 -13.84
C ALA A 311 0.58 23.10 -14.12
N ARG A 312 1.09 22.08 -13.44
CA ARG A 312 0.60 20.70 -13.55
C ARG A 312 -0.23 20.28 -12.35
N ASP A 313 0.15 20.74 -11.19
CA ASP A 313 -0.45 20.34 -9.92
C ASP A 313 -0.42 21.49 -8.88
N TRP A 314 -1.32 21.37 -7.90
CA TRP A 314 -1.33 22.12 -6.66
C TRP A 314 -1.41 21.18 -5.45
N GLU A 315 -0.49 21.33 -4.50
CA GLU A 315 -0.56 20.59 -3.23
C GLU A 315 -0.92 21.52 -2.07
N ALA A 316 -1.79 21.08 -1.17
CA ALA A 316 -2.34 21.90 -0.10
C ALA A 316 -2.12 21.26 1.27
N PHE A 317 -1.35 21.94 2.12
CA PHE A 317 -0.90 21.36 3.37
C PHE A 317 -0.84 22.37 4.51
N GLU A 318 -0.72 21.85 5.74
CA GLU A 318 -0.61 22.63 6.96
C GLU A 318 0.63 22.22 7.75
N ILE A 319 1.39 23.21 8.24
CA ILE A 319 2.52 22.98 9.15
C ILE A 319 2.34 23.90 10.34
N ALA A 320 2.26 23.33 11.54
CA ALA A 320 2.13 24.07 12.81
C ALA A 320 0.99 25.11 12.82
N GLY A 321 -0.17 24.78 12.22
CA GLY A 321 -1.34 25.66 12.16
C GLY A 321 -1.29 26.71 11.05
N GLU A 322 -0.24 26.73 10.23
CA GLU A 322 -0.10 27.63 9.08
C GLU A 322 -0.42 26.88 7.78
N SER A 323 -1.30 27.45 6.96
CA SER A 323 -1.72 26.82 5.69
C SER A 323 -0.83 27.26 4.52
N PHE A 324 -0.47 26.31 3.67
CA PHE A 324 0.39 26.50 2.52
C PHE A 324 -0.24 25.91 1.25
N LEU A 325 0.28 26.35 0.10
CA LEU A 325 0.01 25.77 -1.21
C LEU A 325 1.34 25.65 -1.98
N ALA A 326 1.66 24.50 -2.54
CA ALA A 326 2.76 24.34 -3.50
C ALA A 326 2.19 24.23 -4.92
N VAL A 327 2.87 24.83 -5.91
CA VAL A 327 2.54 24.64 -7.33
C VAL A 327 3.66 23.90 -8.04
N ALA A 328 3.30 22.91 -8.87
CA ALA A 328 4.23 22.25 -9.77
C ALA A 328 4.35 23.05 -11.07
N ASN A 329 5.41 23.86 -11.18
CA ASN A 329 5.71 24.62 -12.40
C ASN A 329 6.55 23.77 -13.36
N HIS A 330 6.00 23.47 -14.54
CA HIS A 330 6.63 22.55 -15.48
C HIS A 330 7.65 23.22 -16.41
N ARG A 331 7.34 24.40 -16.95
CA ARG A 331 8.25 25.12 -17.85
C ARG A 331 7.85 26.58 -18.02
N GLN A 332 8.82 27.41 -18.41
CA GLN A 332 8.60 28.78 -18.87
C GLN A 332 9.23 28.93 -20.26
N GLY A 333 8.40 29.12 -21.28
CA GLY A 333 8.84 28.98 -22.66
C GLY A 333 9.40 27.56 -22.88
N ASP A 334 10.61 27.46 -23.44
CA ASP A 334 11.28 26.18 -23.67
C ASP A 334 12.14 25.71 -22.47
N ASN A 335 12.25 26.51 -21.39
CA ASN A 335 13.04 26.13 -20.22
C ASN A 335 12.21 25.31 -19.23
N HIS A 336 12.59 24.03 -19.07
CA HIS A 336 11.97 23.10 -18.11
C HIS A 336 12.64 23.10 -16.73
N ASN A 337 13.79 23.75 -16.55
CA ASN A 337 14.47 23.86 -15.26
C ASN A 337 14.13 25.21 -14.64
N ILE A 338 13.01 25.24 -13.92
CA ILE A 338 12.47 26.44 -13.30
C ILE A 338 12.07 26.15 -11.86
N ASP A 339 11.88 27.23 -11.10
CA ASP A 339 11.42 27.14 -9.74
C ASP A 339 9.92 26.82 -9.67
N SER A 340 9.60 25.87 -8.80
CA SER A 340 8.27 25.70 -8.23
C SER A 340 8.16 26.54 -6.96
N VAL A 341 6.94 26.96 -6.62
CA VAL A 341 6.72 27.98 -5.58
C VAL A 341 5.80 27.44 -4.49
N ILE A 342 6.20 27.66 -3.24
CA ILE A 342 5.40 27.42 -2.05
C ILE A 342 4.86 28.76 -1.58
N TYR A 343 3.54 28.86 -1.50
CA TYR A 343 2.80 30.00 -1.00
C TYR A 343 2.33 29.74 0.42
N LYS A 344 2.32 30.78 1.25
CA LYS A 344 1.81 30.76 2.61
C LYS A 344 0.57 31.64 2.71
N TRP A 345 -0.45 31.15 3.42
CA TRP A 345 -1.65 31.93 3.70
C TRP A 345 -1.33 33.07 4.68
N ASN A 346 -1.60 34.30 4.27
CA ASN A 346 -1.51 35.46 5.14
C ASN A 346 -2.89 35.77 5.72
N PRO A 347 -3.11 35.61 7.04
CA PRO A 347 -4.41 35.82 7.67
C PRO A 347 -4.84 37.28 7.72
N ARG A 348 -3.91 38.24 7.55
CA ARG A 348 -4.21 39.68 7.54
C ARG A 348 -4.75 40.14 6.19
N SER A 349 -4.07 39.76 5.11
CA SER A 349 -4.52 40.07 3.73
C SER A 349 -5.61 39.10 3.25
N GLY A 350 -5.67 37.90 3.82
CA GLY A 350 -6.52 36.82 3.36
C GLY A 350 -6.09 36.30 1.98
N GLN A 351 -4.80 36.34 1.66
CA GLN A 351 -4.28 35.91 0.36
C GLN A 351 -3.12 34.94 0.56
N PHE A 352 -2.87 34.12 -0.46
CA PHE A 352 -1.64 33.33 -0.55
C PHE A 352 -0.51 34.19 -1.09
N GLU A 353 0.60 34.23 -0.37
CA GLU A 353 1.78 35.03 -0.68
C GLU A 353 2.99 34.08 -0.83
N ALA A 354 3.89 34.35 -1.78
CA ALA A 354 5.04 33.49 -2.01
C ALA A 354 5.92 33.44 -0.75
N ASN A 355 6.27 32.22 -0.31
CA ASN A 355 7.03 31.97 0.92
C ASN A 355 8.40 31.39 0.64
N GLN A 356 8.48 30.44 -0.30
CA GLN A 356 9.72 29.76 -0.67
C GLN A 356 9.66 29.35 -2.13
N THR A 357 10.81 29.30 -2.81
CA THR A 357 10.95 28.64 -4.10
C THR A 357 11.87 27.42 -3.99
N LEU A 358 11.61 26.40 -4.81
CA LEU A 358 12.39 25.18 -4.90
C LEU A 358 12.71 24.92 -6.38
N ALA A 359 13.99 24.72 -6.68
CA ALA A 359 14.42 24.41 -8.04
C ALA A 359 13.90 23.03 -8.46
N THR A 360 13.20 22.98 -9.59
CA THR A 360 12.56 21.77 -10.12
C THR A 360 12.87 21.57 -11.60
N SER A 361 12.69 20.36 -12.11
CA SER A 361 12.91 19.99 -13.51
C SER A 361 11.64 19.38 -14.08
N GLY A 362 10.84 20.21 -14.74
CA GLY A 362 9.59 19.75 -15.34
C GLY A 362 8.60 19.24 -14.30
N ALA A 363 8.46 19.90 -13.14
CA ALA A 363 7.62 19.42 -12.06
C ALA A 363 6.22 19.04 -12.55
N TYR A 364 5.77 17.85 -12.15
CA TYR A 364 4.46 17.32 -12.53
C TYR A 364 3.50 17.24 -11.37
N ASP A 365 4.03 16.91 -10.20
CA ASP A 365 3.25 16.62 -9.00
C ASP A 365 4.02 17.01 -7.74
N TRP A 366 3.28 17.37 -6.69
CA TRP A 366 3.74 17.61 -5.34
C TRP A 366 2.92 16.76 -4.36
N GLU A 367 3.59 16.04 -3.46
CA GLU A 367 2.90 15.25 -2.45
C GLU A 367 3.40 15.58 -1.04
N PHE A 368 2.47 15.93 -0.14
CA PHE A 368 2.79 16.33 1.24
C PHE A 368 2.38 15.26 2.23
N PHE A 369 3.27 14.96 3.18
CA PHE A 369 2.96 14.03 4.26
C PHE A 369 3.74 14.33 5.54
N THR A 370 3.40 13.61 6.62
CA THR A 370 4.07 13.76 7.92
C THR A 370 4.54 12.42 8.46
N VAL A 371 5.67 12.45 9.18
CA VAL A 371 6.19 11.30 9.92
C VAL A 371 6.52 11.75 11.33
N GLY A 372 5.65 11.42 12.27
CA GLY A 372 5.73 11.97 13.62
C GLY A 372 5.71 13.51 13.59
N PRO A 373 6.71 14.22 14.13
CA PRO A 373 6.76 15.68 14.13
C PRO A 373 7.32 16.29 12.83
N TYR A 374 7.78 15.47 11.88
CA TYR A 374 8.45 15.94 10.67
C TYR A 374 7.45 16.05 9.51
N SER A 375 7.52 17.17 8.80
CA SER A 375 6.73 17.42 7.59
C SER A 375 7.61 17.27 6.36
N PHE A 376 7.13 16.53 5.36
CA PHE A 376 7.83 16.25 4.12
C PHE A 376 7.00 16.72 2.93
N LEU A 377 7.72 17.06 1.84
CA LEU A 377 7.11 17.44 0.57
C LEU A 377 7.95 16.84 -0.56
N ALA A 378 7.35 15.98 -1.37
CA ALA A 378 8.00 15.30 -2.50
C ALA A 378 7.56 15.92 -3.82
N VAL A 379 8.50 16.09 -4.76
CA VAL A 379 8.21 16.53 -6.14
C VAL A 379 8.50 15.44 -7.15
N ALA A 380 7.58 15.23 -8.08
CA ALA A 380 7.80 14.43 -9.27
C ALA A 380 8.44 15.30 -10.36
N ASN A 381 9.76 15.16 -10.55
CA ASN A 381 10.46 15.82 -11.65
C ASN A 381 10.36 14.95 -12.91
N THR A 382 9.70 15.44 -13.97
CA THR A 382 9.47 14.63 -15.16
C THR A 382 10.53 14.77 -16.24
N PHE A 383 11.10 15.96 -16.44
CA PHE A 383 11.87 16.27 -17.65
C PHE A 383 12.67 17.55 -17.46
N ASN A 384 13.96 17.52 -17.79
CA ASN A 384 14.86 18.68 -17.64
C ASN A 384 15.10 19.45 -18.96
N GLY A 385 14.36 19.15 -20.03
CA GLY A 385 14.58 19.74 -21.36
C GLY A 385 15.33 18.82 -22.33
N THR A 386 16.04 17.80 -21.84
CA THR A 386 16.81 16.85 -22.68
C THR A 386 16.53 15.39 -22.35
N SER A 387 16.22 15.06 -21.09
CA SER A 387 16.01 13.70 -20.61
C SER A 387 14.89 13.63 -19.56
N THR A 388 14.18 12.50 -19.54
CA THR A 388 13.20 12.17 -18.49
C THR A 388 13.82 11.36 -17.36
N LYS A 389 15.07 10.94 -17.51
CA LYS A 389 15.86 10.28 -16.47
C LYS A 389 16.46 11.36 -15.57
N VAL A 390 15.69 11.80 -14.58
CA VAL A 390 16.03 12.91 -13.69
C VAL A 390 15.78 12.53 -12.22
N PHE A 391 16.41 13.26 -11.31
CA PHE A 391 16.14 13.08 -9.89
C PHE A 391 14.85 13.80 -9.47
N SER A 392 13.91 13.04 -8.95
CA SER A 392 12.82 13.56 -8.12
C SER A 392 13.34 13.78 -6.70
N HIS A 393 12.76 14.75 -5.99
CA HIS A 393 13.30 15.22 -4.71
C HIS A 393 12.25 15.16 -3.62
N MET A 394 12.68 14.82 -2.42
CA MET A 394 11.89 14.96 -1.21
C MET A 394 12.58 15.94 -0.28
N TYR A 395 11.80 16.86 0.27
CA TYR A 395 12.25 17.89 1.17
C TYR A 395 11.66 17.67 2.56
N VAL A 396 12.39 18.08 3.59
CA VAL A 396 11.95 18.08 4.99
C VAL A 396 11.85 19.52 5.49
N TRP A 397 10.80 19.84 6.24
CA TRP A 397 10.62 21.15 6.86
C TRP A 397 11.53 21.31 8.08
N LEU A 398 12.53 22.19 7.98
CA LEU A 398 13.48 22.49 9.05
C LEU A 398 13.74 23.99 9.14
N LEU A 399 13.67 24.53 10.36
CA LEU A 399 13.99 25.93 10.65
C LEU A 399 13.16 26.94 9.83
N GLY A 400 11.92 26.59 9.49
CA GLY A 400 10.99 27.49 8.79
C GLY A 400 11.06 27.43 7.26
N SER A 401 11.76 26.45 6.69
CA SER A 401 11.79 26.21 5.24
C SER A 401 11.96 24.73 4.91
N PHE A 402 11.58 24.35 3.69
CA PHE A 402 11.88 23.03 3.15
C PHE A 402 13.33 22.93 2.72
N GLN A 403 14.02 21.86 3.14
CA GLN A 403 15.40 21.55 2.80
C GLN A 403 15.47 20.16 2.18
N LEU A 404 16.37 19.96 1.20
CA LEU A 404 16.49 18.67 0.52
C LEU A 404 16.81 17.57 1.54
N PHE A 405 15.98 16.53 1.55
CA PHE A 405 16.12 15.36 2.41
C PHE A 405 16.67 14.16 1.63
N GLN A 406 16.07 13.85 0.49
CA GLN A 406 16.44 12.68 -0.31
C GLN A 406 16.17 12.91 -1.81
N SER A 407 16.98 12.29 -2.66
CA SER A 407 16.81 12.27 -4.12
C SER A 407 16.52 10.85 -4.60
N PHE A 408 15.61 10.72 -5.56
CA PHE A 408 15.20 9.46 -6.18
C PHE A 408 15.43 9.54 -7.68
N LEU A 409 16.21 8.61 -8.24
CA LEU A 409 16.34 8.54 -9.70
C LEU A 409 15.03 8.01 -10.28
N THR A 410 14.34 8.84 -11.05
CA THR A 410 13.03 8.55 -11.62
C THR A 410 13.05 8.71 -13.14
N PHE A 411 12.00 8.22 -13.81
CA PHE A 411 11.90 8.19 -15.26
C PHE A 411 10.56 8.78 -15.71
N GLY A 412 10.57 10.08 -15.98
CA GLY A 412 9.34 10.79 -16.29
C GLY A 412 8.34 10.69 -15.14
N ALA A 413 8.78 10.98 -13.91
CA ALA A 413 7.90 10.90 -12.75
C ALA A 413 6.68 11.80 -12.97
N ALA A 414 5.50 11.21 -12.90
CA ALA A 414 4.23 11.89 -13.15
C ALA A 414 3.44 12.16 -11.86
N ASP A 415 3.68 11.35 -10.84
CA ASP A 415 2.89 11.33 -9.60
C ASP A 415 3.69 10.65 -8.45
N TRP A 416 3.42 11.10 -7.23
CA TRP A 416 3.82 10.49 -5.97
C TRP A 416 2.59 10.19 -5.11
N GLU A 417 2.43 8.93 -4.71
CA GLU A 417 1.34 8.53 -3.82
C GLU A 417 1.89 8.05 -2.47
N VAL A 418 1.44 8.66 -1.37
CA VAL A 418 1.86 8.31 -0.01
C VAL A 418 0.77 7.53 0.70
N PHE A 419 1.12 6.38 1.26
CA PHE A 419 0.14 5.54 1.95
C PHE A 419 0.70 4.77 3.13
N HIS A 420 -0.20 4.41 4.03
CA HIS A 420 0.08 3.65 5.24
C HIS A 420 -0.53 2.26 5.20
N ILE A 421 0.23 1.27 5.68
CA ILE A 421 -0.28 -0.08 5.96
C ILE A 421 0.10 -0.41 7.40
N GLY A 422 -0.87 -0.26 8.31
CA GLY A 422 -0.58 -0.21 9.74
C GLY A 422 0.40 0.93 10.05
N GLU A 423 1.46 0.64 10.80
CA GLU A 423 2.52 1.60 11.17
C GLU A 423 3.57 1.83 10.07
N ARG A 424 3.48 1.10 8.95
CA ARG A 424 4.46 1.18 7.86
C ARG A 424 4.05 2.28 6.89
N LEU A 425 5.02 3.10 6.49
CA LEU A 425 4.83 4.19 5.54
C LEU A 425 5.51 3.87 4.22
N PHE A 426 4.77 4.04 3.14
CA PHE A 426 5.23 3.81 1.78
C PHE A 426 5.03 5.05 0.92
N LEU A 427 5.79 5.08 -0.17
CA LEU A 427 5.74 6.13 -1.19
C LEU A 427 5.87 5.45 -2.56
N ALA A 428 4.88 5.58 -3.43
CA ALA A 428 4.91 5.06 -4.79
C ALA A 428 5.18 6.20 -5.79
N VAL A 429 6.07 5.98 -6.76
CA VAL A 429 6.23 6.88 -7.91
C VAL A 429 5.63 6.29 -9.16
N ALA A 430 4.86 7.08 -9.91
CA ALA A 430 4.43 6.75 -11.26
C ALA A 430 5.52 7.15 -12.27
N ASN A 431 6.25 6.18 -12.80
CA ASN A 431 7.22 6.42 -13.87
C ASN A 431 6.53 6.31 -15.25
N SER A 432 6.46 7.43 -15.98
CA SER A 432 5.68 7.48 -17.22
C SER A 432 6.45 7.10 -18.48
N HIS A 433 7.75 7.38 -18.56
CA HIS A 433 8.57 6.99 -19.72
C HIS A 433 10.06 7.29 -19.52
N SER A 434 10.88 6.51 -20.22
CA SER A 434 12.32 6.78 -20.36
C SER A 434 12.62 7.36 -21.74
N TYR A 435 13.12 8.58 -21.77
CA TYR A 435 13.58 9.31 -22.95
C TYR A 435 14.89 10.04 -22.61
N ASP A 436 15.84 10.00 -23.54
CA ASP A 436 17.12 10.71 -23.42
C ASP A 436 17.61 11.13 -24.82
N SER A 437 17.70 12.43 -25.06
CA SER A 437 18.14 12.97 -26.36
C SER A 437 19.63 12.72 -26.65
N GLU A 438 20.45 12.49 -25.62
CA GLU A 438 21.90 12.30 -25.76
C GLU A 438 22.29 10.81 -25.87
N ALA A 439 21.32 9.91 -25.69
CA ALA A 439 21.55 8.48 -25.82
C ALA A 439 21.94 8.10 -27.26
N ARG A 440 23.09 7.42 -27.42
CA ARG A 440 23.61 6.96 -28.73
C ARG A 440 22.64 6.05 -29.48
N VAL A 441 21.75 5.36 -28.77
CA VAL A 441 20.66 4.55 -29.31
C VAL A 441 19.38 5.04 -28.66
N GLN A 442 18.48 5.57 -29.47
CA GLN A 442 17.21 6.11 -29.00
C GLN A 442 16.27 4.94 -28.70
N ASN A 443 16.15 4.59 -27.42
CA ASN A 443 15.29 3.50 -26.96
C ASN A 443 14.23 4.07 -26.01
N ASN A 444 13.30 4.83 -26.58
CA ASN A 444 12.19 5.40 -25.81
C ASN A 444 11.30 4.27 -25.32
N SER A 445 11.12 4.15 -24.01
CA SER A 445 10.25 3.11 -23.45
C SER A 445 9.14 3.73 -22.62
N TYR A 446 7.92 3.30 -22.92
CA TYR A 446 6.72 3.56 -22.12
C TYR A 446 6.36 2.37 -21.24
N THR A 447 6.93 1.19 -21.52
CA THR A 447 6.91 0.05 -20.59
C THR A 447 8.10 0.19 -19.64
N ILE A 448 7.83 0.60 -18.40
CA ILE A 448 8.86 0.89 -17.40
C ILE A 448 8.35 0.56 -16.00
N ASN A 449 9.28 0.26 -15.10
CA ASN A 449 8.93 0.03 -13.71
C ASN A 449 8.59 1.34 -13.00
N SER A 450 7.41 1.40 -12.40
CA SER A 450 7.12 2.26 -11.27
C SER A 450 7.71 1.64 -10.00
N VAL A 451 7.97 2.46 -8.97
CA VAL A 451 8.71 2.03 -7.79
C VAL A 451 7.95 2.38 -6.53
N ILE A 452 7.82 1.40 -5.63
CA ILE A 452 7.34 1.61 -4.27
C ILE A 452 8.56 1.64 -3.36
N TYR A 453 8.64 2.67 -2.52
CA TYR A 453 9.60 2.82 -1.45
C TYR A 453 8.92 2.62 -0.09
N GLU A 454 9.68 2.16 0.88
CA GLU A 454 9.27 2.05 2.28
C GLU A 454 10.20 2.90 3.16
N LEU A 455 9.64 3.60 4.13
CA LEU A 455 10.43 4.30 5.13
C LEU A 455 11.16 3.30 6.04
N ASN A 456 12.49 3.29 5.97
CA ASN A 456 13.30 2.63 6.99
C ASN A 456 13.58 3.64 8.11
N VAL A 457 12.85 3.52 9.22
CA VAL A 457 12.96 4.44 10.36
C VAL A 457 14.36 4.43 10.98
N THR A 458 15.00 3.27 11.07
CA THR A 458 16.37 3.12 11.62
C THR A 458 17.40 3.81 10.73
N ALA A 459 17.27 3.67 9.42
CA ALA A 459 18.16 4.31 8.45
C ALA A 459 17.77 5.77 8.14
N GLN A 460 16.62 6.23 8.65
CA GLN A 460 16.05 7.56 8.40
C GLN A 460 16.00 7.91 6.90
N MET A 461 15.56 6.95 6.08
CA MET A 461 15.47 7.15 4.63
C MET A 461 14.44 6.22 4.02
N PHE A 462 13.91 6.61 2.86
CA PHE A 462 13.07 5.74 2.06
C PHE A 462 13.94 4.80 1.23
N VAL A 463 13.71 3.51 1.36
CA VAL A 463 14.43 2.46 0.63
C VAL A 463 13.48 1.81 -0.36
N LYS A 464 14.00 1.39 -1.52
CA LYS A 464 13.18 0.72 -2.51
C LYS A 464 12.61 -0.57 -1.92
N PHE A 465 11.29 -0.71 -1.95
CA PHE A 465 10.55 -1.87 -1.47
C PHE A 465 10.18 -2.81 -2.63
N GLN A 466 9.66 -2.27 -3.73
CA GLN A 466 9.19 -3.07 -4.87
C GLN A 466 9.26 -2.30 -6.18
N ASP A 467 9.69 -2.97 -7.25
CA ASP A 467 9.52 -2.50 -8.63
C ASP A 467 8.24 -3.14 -9.22
N ILE A 468 7.37 -2.32 -9.83
CA ILE A 468 6.13 -2.77 -10.48
C ILE A 468 6.17 -2.39 -11.97
N PRO A 469 6.14 -3.35 -12.91
CA PRO A 469 6.03 -3.05 -14.33
C PRO A 469 4.74 -2.29 -14.65
N THR A 470 4.88 -1.13 -15.29
CA THR A 470 3.77 -0.25 -15.64
C THR A 470 3.90 0.26 -17.08
N TYR A 471 2.84 0.85 -17.61
CA TYR A 471 2.73 1.31 -19.00
C TYR A 471 2.33 2.77 -19.03
N SER A 472 3.32 3.64 -19.09
CA SER A 472 3.17 5.07 -18.89
C SER A 472 2.26 5.37 -17.71
N ALA A 473 2.71 4.97 -16.52
CA ALA A 473 2.01 5.25 -15.28
C ALA A 473 1.95 6.77 -15.09
N LEU A 474 0.73 7.26 -14.90
CA LEU A 474 0.45 8.69 -14.78
C LEU A 474 -0.08 9.10 -13.41
N ASP A 475 -0.49 8.12 -12.61
CA ASP A 475 -1.12 8.32 -11.31
C ASP A 475 -1.19 6.97 -10.55
N TRP A 476 -1.11 7.03 -9.22
CA TRP A 476 -1.34 5.95 -8.26
C TRP A 476 -2.38 6.40 -7.23
N GLU A 477 -3.39 5.57 -7.02
CA GLU A 477 -4.39 5.85 -5.96
C GLU A 477 -4.43 4.69 -4.95
N PHE A 478 -4.29 5.02 -3.67
CA PHE A 478 -4.41 4.07 -2.58
C PHE A 478 -5.82 3.98 -2.00
N PHE A 479 -6.30 2.76 -1.77
CA PHE A 479 -7.59 2.56 -1.10
C PHE A 479 -7.64 1.27 -0.29
N SER A 480 -8.67 1.14 0.55
CA SER A 480 -8.89 -0.06 1.36
C SER A 480 -10.31 -0.59 1.23
N VAL A 481 -10.44 -1.91 1.37
CA VAL A 481 -11.72 -2.61 1.46
C VAL A 481 -11.66 -3.56 2.64
N GLY A 482 -12.42 -3.27 3.70
CA GLY A 482 -12.30 -3.98 4.97
C GLY A 482 -10.91 -3.79 5.55
N GLU A 483 -10.18 -4.89 5.73
CA GLU A 483 -8.78 -4.89 6.20
C GLU A 483 -7.76 -5.07 5.07
N ASP A 484 -8.22 -5.17 3.83
CA ASP A 484 -7.35 -5.31 2.67
C ASP A 484 -6.97 -3.93 2.11
N TYR A 485 -5.70 -3.78 1.74
CA TYR A 485 -5.13 -2.57 1.16
C TYR A 485 -4.82 -2.78 -0.32
N PHE A 486 -5.07 -1.74 -1.12
CA PHE A 486 -4.94 -1.79 -2.57
C PHE A 486 -4.29 -0.52 -3.12
N LEU A 487 -3.63 -0.67 -4.27
CA LEU A 487 -3.19 0.42 -5.12
C LEU A 487 -3.80 0.22 -6.50
N VAL A 488 -4.26 1.28 -7.15
CA VAL A 488 -4.59 1.26 -8.57
C VAL A 488 -3.66 2.19 -9.33
N VAL A 489 -3.16 1.74 -10.50
CA VAL A 489 -2.31 2.55 -11.37
C VAL A 489 -3.08 3.02 -12.60
N ALA A 490 -2.94 4.29 -12.96
CA ALA A 490 -3.36 4.83 -14.25
C ALA A 490 -2.31 4.50 -15.33
N ASN A 491 -2.45 3.34 -15.97
CA ASN A 491 -1.65 3.03 -17.17
C ASN A 491 -2.26 3.75 -18.38
N SER A 492 -1.51 4.68 -18.98
CA SER A 492 -2.05 5.53 -20.04
C SER A 492 -1.71 5.05 -21.45
N PHE A 493 -0.50 4.55 -21.67
CA PHE A 493 0.04 4.27 -23.00
C PHE A 493 1.15 3.23 -22.93
N ASP A 494 1.12 2.21 -23.80
CA ASP A 494 2.09 1.12 -23.80
C ASP A 494 3.25 1.32 -24.79
N GLY A 495 3.19 2.37 -25.63
CA GLY A 495 4.10 2.61 -26.74
C GLY A 495 3.42 2.52 -28.10
N GLU A 496 2.26 1.89 -28.17
CA GLU A 496 1.50 1.65 -29.41
C GLU A 496 0.05 2.19 -29.31
N SER A 497 -0.60 2.00 -28.17
CA SER A 497 -2.02 2.27 -27.96
C SER A 497 -2.31 2.94 -26.61
N PHE A 498 -3.39 3.75 -26.57
CA PHE A 498 -3.96 4.28 -25.32
C PHE A 498 -5.00 3.35 -24.70
N SER A 499 -5.35 2.24 -25.35
CA SER A 499 -6.25 1.22 -24.80
C SER A 499 -5.48 0.24 -23.92
N VAL A 500 -5.03 0.73 -22.76
CA VAL A 500 -4.20 -0.01 -21.82
C VAL A 500 -4.98 -0.25 -20.54
N ASN A 501 -4.86 -1.46 -19.98
CA ASN A 501 -5.50 -1.78 -18.72
C ASN A 501 -4.82 -1.05 -17.56
N SER A 502 -5.61 -0.31 -16.77
CA SER A 502 -5.23 0.06 -15.41
C SER A 502 -5.29 -1.18 -14.52
N ILE A 503 -4.42 -1.27 -13.52
CA ILE A 503 -4.26 -2.49 -12.71
C ILE A 503 -4.51 -2.16 -11.26
N ILE A 504 -5.35 -2.96 -10.60
CA ILE A 504 -5.47 -2.95 -9.13
C ILE A 504 -4.51 -4.00 -8.58
N TYR A 505 -3.66 -3.59 -7.65
CA TYR A 505 -2.78 -4.44 -6.88
C TYR A 505 -3.29 -4.55 -5.45
N ARG A 506 -3.26 -5.75 -4.89
CA ARG A 506 -3.59 -6.02 -3.48
C ARG A 506 -2.31 -6.23 -2.68
N TRP A 507 -2.26 -5.65 -1.50
CA TRP A 507 -1.22 -5.91 -0.52
C TRP A 507 -1.29 -7.35 0.02
N GLN A 508 -0.16 -8.05 0.01
CA GLN A 508 -0.03 -9.45 0.43
C GLN A 508 1.11 -9.64 1.46
N GLY A 509 1.39 -8.61 2.27
CA GLY A 509 2.39 -8.68 3.33
C GLY A 509 3.81 -8.81 2.79
N TYR A 510 4.49 -9.91 3.13
CA TYR A 510 5.83 -10.21 2.61
C TYR A 510 5.87 -10.28 1.08
N GLU A 511 4.73 -10.58 0.44
CA GLU A 511 4.69 -10.65 -1.00
C GLU A 511 4.72 -9.29 -1.71
N GLY A 512 4.50 -8.21 -0.96
CA GLY A 512 4.30 -6.87 -1.50
C GLY A 512 2.94 -6.75 -2.17
N PHE A 513 2.86 -5.89 -3.19
CA PHE A 513 1.67 -5.66 -3.99
C PHE A 513 1.60 -6.64 -5.16
N VAL A 514 0.46 -7.32 -5.31
CA VAL A 514 0.23 -8.33 -6.37
C VAL A 514 -1.02 -7.94 -7.17
N ALA A 515 -0.93 -7.97 -8.49
CA ALA A 515 -2.05 -7.63 -9.38
C ALA A 515 -3.25 -8.57 -9.13
N VAL A 516 -4.45 -8.01 -8.98
CA VAL A 516 -5.69 -8.75 -8.71
C VAL A 516 -6.81 -8.41 -9.67
N HIS A 517 -6.85 -7.21 -10.25
CA HIS A 517 -7.84 -6.83 -11.26
C HIS A 517 -7.18 -6.05 -12.41
N HIS A 518 -7.67 -6.31 -13.63
CA HIS A 518 -7.30 -5.58 -14.84
C HIS A 518 -8.52 -4.81 -15.33
N LEU A 519 -8.44 -3.48 -15.32
CA LEU A 519 -9.54 -2.59 -15.67
C LEU A 519 -9.32 -2.08 -17.10
N PRO A 520 -10.23 -2.35 -18.06
CA PRO A 520 -10.11 -1.85 -19.43
C PRO A 520 -10.33 -0.34 -19.47
N THR A 521 -9.23 0.41 -19.40
CA THR A 521 -9.22 1.86 -19.46
C THR A 521 -8.73 2.37 -20.81
N PHE A 522 -9.04 3.63 -21.12
CA PHE A 522 -8.60 4.28 -22.35
C PHE A 522 -7.98 5.64 -22.06
N GLY A 523 -6.66 5.77 -22.27
CA GLY A 523 -5.91 6.98 -21.98
C GLY A 523 -6.08 7.45 -20.55
N CYS A 524 -6.08 6.50 -19.60
CA CYS A 524 -6.27 6.77 -18.18
C CYS A 524 -5.23 7.78 -17.71
N ARG A 525 -5.66 8.78 -16.95
CA ARG A 525 -4.78 9.85 -16.53
C ARG A 525 -4.70 10.02 -15.01
N ASP A 526 -5.78 9.67 -14.33
CA ASP A 526 -6.01 9.95 -12.92
C ASP A 526 -7.06 9.00 -12.35
N TRP A 527 -6.91 8.62 -11.08
CA TRP A 527 -7.79 7.81 -10.27
C TRP A 527 -8.13 8.51 -8.97
N GLU A 528 -9.36 8.31 -8.51
CA GLU A 528 -9.84 8.86 -7.23
C GLU A 528 -10.69 7.80 -6.53
N ALA A 529 -10.37 7.48 -5.28
CA ALA A 529 -11.20 6.62 -4.43
C ALA A 529 -12.14 7.45 -3.57
N PHE A 530 -13.42 7.04 -3.51
CA PHE A 530 -14.39 7.72 -2.66
C PHE A 530 -15.47 6.81 -2.12
N ASN A 531 -16.01 7.23 -0.98
CA ASN A 531 -17.06 6.50 -0.27
C ASN A 531 -18.34 7.31 -0.20
N THR A 532 -19.47 6.60 -0.21
CA THR A 532 -20.80 7.14 0.02
C THR A 532 -21.50 6.28 1.07
N THR A 533 -22.68 6.71 1.54
CA THR A 533 -23.52 5.88 2.41
C THR A 533 -24.01 4.60 1.74
N THR A 534 -23.97 4.51 0.41
CA THR A 534 -24.49 3.38 -0.38
C THR A 534 -23.39 2.46 -0.94
N GLY A 535 -22.12 2.79 -0.72
CA GLY A 535 -20.98 1.97 -1.15
C GLY A 535 -19.71 2.76 -1.40
N SER A 536 -18.69 2.02 -1.83
CA SER A 536 -17.36 2.51 -2.19
C SER A 536 -17.15 2.45 -3.70
N TYR A 537 -16.41 3.42 -4.21
CA TYR A 537 -16.26 3.65 -5.63
C TYR A 537 -14.84 4.08 -5.97
N LEU A 538 -14.46 3.82 -7.21
CA LEU A 538 -13.30 4.43 -7.86
C LEU A 538 -13.82 5.30 -9.00
N MET A 539 -13.11 6.38 -9.34
CA MET A 539 -13.39 7.20 -10.50
C MET A 539 -12.10 7.40 -11.28
N TYR A 540 -12.16 7.31 -12.61
CA TYR A 540 -11.00 7.61 -13.44
C TYR A 540 -11.29 8.66 -14.51
N SER A 541 -10.23 9.40 -14.86
CA SER A 541 -10.23 10.38 -15.93
C SER A 541 -9.60 9.82 -17.22
N SER A 542 -10.08 10.30 -18.38
CA SER A 542 -9.47 10.00 -19.67
C SER A 542 -8.95 11.26 -20.34
N ALA A 543 -7.67 11.22 -20.74
CA ALA A 543 -7.04 12.25 -21.55
C ALA A 543 -7.29 12.08 -23.07
N LYS A 544 -8.10 11.09 -23.47
CA LYS A 544 -8.31 10.68 -24.88
C LYS A 544 -9.77 10.61 -25.30
N GLU A 545 -10.71 10.73 -24.38
CA GLU A 545 -12.13 10.84 -24.68
C GLU A 545 -12.82 11.84 -23.73
N PRO A 546 -13.94 12.47 -24.14
CA PRO A 546 -14.72 13.39 -23.31
C PRO A 546 -15.64 12.63 -22.33
N LEU A 547 -15.03 11.68 -21.62
CA LEU A 547 -15.69 10.66 -20.83
C LEU A 547 -14.81 10.30 -19.63
N SER A 548 -15.42 10.33 -18.45
CA SER A 548 -14.87 9.76 -17.22
C SER A 548 -15.76 8.60 -16.78
N ARG A 549 -15.27 7.71 -15.92
CA ARG A 549 -16.07 6.61 -15.39
C ARG A 549 -16.01 6.57 -13.88
N VAL A 550 -17.16 6.19 -13.30
CA VAL A 550 -17.27 5.77 -11.91
C VAL A 550 -17.45 4.26 -11.93
N LEU A 551 -16.67 3.58 -11.12
CA LEU A 551 -16.71 2.15 -10.89
C LEU A 551 -17.15 1.87 -9.46
N ARG A 552 -17.97 0.85 -9.24
CA ARG A 552 -18.39 0.42 -7.90
C ARG A 552 -17.55 -0.77 -7.45
N LEU A 553 -17.06 -0.69 -6.22
CA LEU A 553 -16.39 -1.79 -5.54
C LEU A 553 -17.43 -2.76 -4.97
N LYS A 554 -17.47 -4.00 -5.46
CA LYS A 554 -18.37 -5.04 -4.94
C LYS A 554 -17.65 -5.86 -3.89
N MET A 555 -18.32 -6.01 -2.77
CA MET A 555 -17.75 -6.60 -1.58
C MET A 555 -18.54 -7.84 -1.18
N SER A 556 -17.85 -8.86 -0.67
CA SER A 556 -18.42 -10.13 -0.20
C SER A 556 -18.20 -10.36 1.28
#